data_AF-A0A060BSU6-F1
#
_entry.id   AF-A0A060BSU6-F1
#
_cell.length_a   1.000
_cell.length_b   1.000
_cell.length_c   1.000
_cell.angle_alpha   90.00
_cell.angle_beta   90.00
_cell.angle_gamma   90.00
#
_symmetry.space_group_name_H-M   'P 1'
#
loop_
_entity.id
_entity.type
_entity.pdbx_description
1 polymer ?
#
loop_
_entity_poly.entity_id
_entity_poly.type
_entity_poly.pdbx_seq_one_letter_code
_entity_poly.pdbx_strand_id
1 'polypeptide(L)'
;MEVTVHGDGIFHVIATPKGVDTGTLAPSLMAPNPPAAGAFEVSSANGHVLVKAKRATADIELATGLVRFTDAKGRTLLAESGQAAFKPVTVEG
;
A
#
# COMPACT_ATOMS: atom_id res chain seq x y z
N MET A 1 -3.30 6.57 3.82
CA MET A 1 -2.73 5.39 3.13
C MET A 1 -2.31 5.84 1.75
N GLU A 2 -1.13 5.41 1.31
CA GLU A 2 -0.58 5.65 -0.02
C GLU A 2 -0.08 4.33 -0.62
N VAL A 3 -0.31 4.13 -1.92
CA VAL A 3 0.21 2.98 -2.68
C VAL A 3 0.86 3.49 -3.95
N THR A 4 2.14 3.17 -4.15
CA THR A 4 2.88 3.49 -5.37
C THR A 4 3.35 2.22 -6.08
N VAL A 5 3.44 2.27 -7.41
CA VAL A 5 3.87 1.15 -8.25
C VAL A 5 5.34 1.33 -8.60
N HIS A 6 6.14 0.30 -8.32
CA HIS A 6 7.59 0.28 -8.58
C HIS A 6 7.98 -0.88 -9.52
N GLY A 7 7.19 -1.07 -10.57
CA GLY A 7 7.37 -2.09 -11.60
C GLY A 7 6.16 -3.00 -11.76
N ASP A 8 6.29 -4.03 -12.61
CA ASP A 8 5.18 -4.87 -13.09
C ASP A 8 4.44 -5.69 -12.02
N GLY A 9 4.95 -5.74 -10.79
CA GLY A 9 4.32 -6.44 -9.66
C GLY A 9 4.93 -6.06 -8.32
N ILE A 10 5.49 -4.86 -8.21
CA ILE A 10 6.10 -4.33 -6.99
C ILE A 10 5.26 -3.13 -6.56
N PHE A 11 4.72 -3.21 -5.36
CA PHE A 11 3.90 -2.16 -4.76
C PHE A 11 4.58 -1.69 -3.47
N HIS A 12 4.69 -0.38 -3.31
CA HIS A 12 5.13 0.23 -2.06
C HIS A 12 3.90 0.80 -1.36
N VAL A 13 3.67 0.34 -0.13
CA VAL A 13 2.50 0.68 0.66
C VAL A 13 2.93 1.44 1.90
N ILE A 14 2.32 2.59 2.14
CA ILE A 14 2.57 3.44 3.30
C ILE A 14 1.25 3.67 4.04
N ALA A 15 1.20 3.22 5.29
CA ALA A 15 0.07 3.42 6.19
C ALA A 15 0.44 4.43 7.29
N THR A 16 0.02 5.68 7.11
CA THR A 16 0.14 6.71 8.15
C THR A 16 -1.04 6.64 9.12
N PRO A 17 -0.82 6.62 10.44
CA PRO A 17 -1.90 6.69 11.42
C PRO A 17 -2.76 7.95 11.26
N LYS A 18 -4.07 7.82 11.46
CA LYS A 18 -5.01 8.93 11.34
C LYS A 18 -4.69 10.01 12.38
N GLY A 19 -4.59 11.26 11.94
CA GLY A 19 -4.34 12.41 12.82
C GLY A 19 -2.88 12.63 13.19
N VAL A 20 -1.94 11.84 12.63
CA VAL A 20 -0.50 12.09 12.75
C VAL A 20 -0.02 12.77 11.48
N ASP A 21 0.46 14.00 11.61
CA ASP A 21 1.21 14.66 10.53
C ASP A 21 2.66 14.17 10.57
N THR A 22 3.03 13.36 9.58
CA THR A 22 4.40 12.84 9.43
C THR A 22 5.31 13.78 8.66
N GLY A 23 4.78 14.90 8.14
CA GLY A 23 5.49 15.74 7.18
C GLY A 23 5.87 14.97 5.91
N THR A 24 6.88 15.49 5.20
CA THR A 24 7.45 14.79 4.03
C THR A 24 8.29 13.61 4.50
N LEU A 25 7.98 12.41 4.00
CA LEU A 25 8.77 11.21 4.30
C LEU A 25 10.19 11.35 3.75
N ALA A 26 11.18 11.02 4.57
CA ALA A 26 12.58 11.02 4.15
C ALA A 26 12.84 9.97 3.05
N PRO A 27 13.77 10.21 2.12
CA PRO A 27 14.15 9.24 1.11
C PRO A 27 14.64 7.92 1.72
N SER A 28 14.31 6.80 1.08
CA SER A 28 14.75 5.47 1.55
C SER A 28 16.25 5.26 1.34
N LEU A 29 16.95 4.80 2.37
CA LEU A 29 18.34 4.36 2.27
C LEU A 29 18.48 2.98 1.63
N MET A 30 17.43 2.14 1.75
CA MET A 30 17.43 0.75 1.26
C MET A 30 16.94 0.66 -0.19
N ALA A 31 16.12 1.61 -0.62
CA ALA A 31 15.60 1.72 -1.98
C ALA A 31 15.81 3.16 -2.50
N PRO A 32 17.08 3.59 -2.72
CA PRO A 32 17.37 4.95 -3.16
C PRO A 32 16.90 5.22 -4.60
N ASN A 33 16.90 4.19 -5.44
CA ASN A 33 16.42 4.22 -6.82
C ASN A 33 15.38 3.11 -7.01
N PRO A 34 14.13 3.27 -6.54
CA PRO A 34 13.09 2.27 -6.78
C PRO A 34 12.85 2.13 -8.29
N PRO A 35 12.54 0.92 -8.80
CA PRO A 35 12.25 0.76 -10.22
C PRO A 35 11.09 1.67 -10.62
N ALA A 36 11.16 2.22 -11.83
CA ALA A 36 10.11 3.07 -12.36
C ALA A 36 8.79 2.29 -12.42
N ALA A 37 7.68 3.00 -12.27
CA ALA A 37 6.36 2.42 -12.47
C ALA A 37 6.27 1.83 -13.89
N GLY A 38 5.86 0.56 -13.98
CA GLY A 38 5.42 -0.02 -15.25
C GLY A 38 4.05 0.52 -15.66
N ALA A 39 3.46 -0.03 -16.71
CA ALA A 39 2.05 0.26 -17.02
C ALA A 39 1.16 -0.32 -15.90
N PHE A 40 0.26 0.51 -15.38
CA PHE A 40 -0.74 0.09 -14.41
C PHE A 40 -2.07 0.81 -14.67
N GLU A 41 -3.15 0.19 -14.24
CA GLU A 41 -4.50 0.74 -14.30
C GLU A 41 -5.05 0.90 -12.88
N VAL A 42 -5.80 1.98 -12.67
CA VAL A 42 -6.52 2.21 -11.42
C VAL A 42 -8.01 2.16 -11.72
N SER A 43 -8.74 1.35 -10.97
CA SER A 43 -10.20 1.29 -11.05
C SER A 43 -10.79 1.28 -9.64
N SER A 44 -12.00 1.78 -9.49
CA SER A 44 -12.72 1.77 -8.23
C SER A 44 -14.12 1.19 -8.43
N ALA A 45 -14.49 0.25 -7.57
CA ALA A 45 -15.80 -0.41 -7.61
C ALA A 45 -16.11 -1.06 -6.26
N ASN A 46 -17.39 -1.11 -5.89
CA ASN A 46 -17.89 -1.87 -4.72
C ASN A 46 -17.19 -1.56 -3.38
N GLY A 47 -16.69 -0.33 -3.19
CA GLY A 47 -15.95 0.03 -1.98
C GLY A 47 -14.48 -0.38 -2.00
N HIS A 48 -13.95 -0.77 -3.15
CA HIS A 48 -12.56 -1.13 -3.36
C HIS A 48 -11.89 -0.23 -4.40
N VAL A 49 -10.58 -0.04 -4.26
CA VAL A 49 -9.69 0.50 -5.30
C VAL A 49 -8.75 -0.60 -5.73
N LEU A 50 -8.72 -0.88 -7.03
CA LEU A 50 -7.84 -1.87 -7.62
C LEU A 50 -6.75 -1.15 -8.40
N VAL A 51 -5.50 -1.38 -8.02
CA VAL A 51 -4.30 -0.96 -8.75
C VAL A 51 -3.72 -2.19 -9.43
N LYS A 52 -3.96 -2.31 -10.73
CA LYS A 52 -3.58 -3.47 -11.54
C LYS A 52 -2.30 -3.20 -12.29
N ALA A 53 -1.25 -3.95 -11.97
CA ALA A 53 -0.02 -4.03 -12.76
C ALA A 53 0.00 -5.32 -13.60
N LYS A 54 1.02 -5.48 -14.44
CA LYS A 54 1.11 -6.61 -15.38
C LYS A 54 1.10 -8.00 -14.70
N ARG A 55 1.72 -8.14 -13.53
CA ARG A 55 1.90 -9.42 -12.83
C ARG A 55 1.03 -9.59 -11.58
N ALA A 56 0.57 -8.49 -11.00
CA ALA A 56 -0.17 -8.50 -9.75
C ALA A 56 -1.14 -7.32 -9.65
N THR A 57 -2.12 -7.44 -8.78
CA THR A 57 -3.11 -6.40 -8.47
C THR A 57 -3.08 -6.13 -6.96
N ALA A 58 -3.01 -4.86 -6.58
CA ALA A 58 -3.29 -4.42 -5.22
C ALA A 58 -4.77 -4.03 -5.13
N ASP A 59 -5.51 -4.74 -4.29
CA ASP A 59 -6.93 -4.52 -3.98
C ASP A 59 -7.02 -3.88 -2.59
N ILE A 60 -7.62 -2.69 -2.55
CA ILE A 60 -7.62 -1.79 -1.40
C ILE A 60 -9.06 -1.58 -0.96
N GLU A 61 -9.41 -2.01 0.24
CA GLU A 61 -10.73 -1.75 0.83
C GLU A 61 -10.80 -0.29 1.32
N LEU A 62 -11.74 0.50 0.79
CA LEU A 62 -11.86 1.93 1.11
C LEU A 62 -12.34 2.19 2.54
N ALA A 63 -13.07 1.25 3.14
CA ALA A 63 -13.60 1.40 4.50
C ALA A 63 -12.49 1.33 5.57
N THR A 64 -11.51 0.45 5.35
CA THR A 64 -10.50 0.09 6.35
C THR A 64 -9.08 0.46 5.92
N GLY A 65 -8.85 0.63 4.61
CA GLY A 65 -7.52 0.76 4.02
C GLY A 65 -6.76 -0.56 3.92
N LEU A 66 -7.42 -1.70 4.15
CA LEU A 66 -6.77 -3.01 4.07
C LEU A 66 -6.37 -3.34 2.63
N VAL A 67 -5.16 -3.87 2.48
CA VAL A 67 -4.59 -4.23 1.19
C VAL A 67 -4.49 -5.74 1.03
N ARG A 68 -4.94 -6.22 -0.12
CA ARG A 68 -4.74 -7.60 -0.59
C ARG A 68 -4.04 -7.58 -1.93
N PHE A 69 -3.01 -8.41 -2.07
CA PHE A 69 -2.33 -8.64 -3.33
C PHE A 69 -2.82 -9.92 -3.97
N THR A 70 -3.16 -9.84 -5.24
CA THR A 70 -3.54 -10.99 -6.06
C THR A 70 -2.61 -11.12 -7.27
N ASP A 71 -2.44 -12.34 -7.77
CA ASP A 71 -1.75 -12.57 -9.04
C ASP A 71 -2.61 -12.13 -10.23
N ALA A 72 -2.05 -12.18 -11.45
CA ALA A 72 -2.78 -11.84 -12.67
C ALA A 72 -4.03 -12.73 -12.94
N LYS A 73 -4.18 -13.86 -12.22
CA LYS A 73 -5.34 -14.76 -12.28
C LYS A 73 -6.34 -14.50 -11.14
N GLY A 74 -6.11 -13.49 -10.30
CA GLY A 74 -6.96 -13.14 -9.16
C GLY A 74 -6.76 -14.03 -7.93
N ARG A 75 -5.72 -14.87 -7.89
CA ARG A 75 -5.43 -15.69 -6.70
C ARG A 75 -4.70 -14.85 -5.67
N THR A 76 -5.15 -14.89 -4.42
CA THR A 76 -4.52 -14.17 -3.31
C THR A 76 -3.09 -14.67 -3.10
N LEU A 77 -2.14 -13.73 -3.15
CA LEU A 77 -0.73 -13.95 -2.84
C LEU A 77 -0.44 -13.55 -1.40
N LEU A 78 -0.98 -12.41 -0.97
CA LEU A 78 -0.81 -11.86 0.36
C LEU A 78 -2.05 -11.03 0.71
N ALA A 79 -2.51 -11.13 1.95
CA ALA A 79 -3.57 -10.27 2.47
C ALA A 79 -3.16 -9.79 3.85
N GLU A 80 -3.37 -8.50 4.13
CA GLU A 80 -3.21 -7.97 5.48
C GLU A 80 -4.21 -8.64 6.42
N SER A 81 -3.76 -8.93 7.64
CA SER A 81 -4.58 -9.60 8.66
C SER A 81 -5.48 -8.64 9.45
N GLY A 82 -5.30 -7.33 9.30
CA GLY A 82 -6.07 -6.30 10.00
C GLY A 82 -5.32 -4.96 10.08
N GLN A 83 -6.00 -3.90 10.53
CA GLN A 83 -5.35 -2.60 10.75
C GLN A 83 -4.28 -2.72 11.85
N ALA A 84 -3.09 -2.22 11.57
CA ALA A 84 -2.05 -2.07 12.58
C ALA A 84 -2.51 -1.06 13.63
N ALA A 85 -2.82 -1.54 14.84
CA ALA A 85 -3.22 -0.70 15.96
C ALA A 85 -1.98 -0.10 16.63
N PHE A 86 -1.63 1.13 16.26
CA PHE A 86 -0.59 1.90 16.96
C PHE A 86 -1.24 2.71 18.09
N LYS A 87 -0.90 2.38 19.34
CA LYS A 87 -1.30 3.18 20.49
C LYS A 87 -0.12 4.04 20.95
N PRO A 88 -0.21 5.39 20.88
CA PRO A 88 0.85 6.25 21.39
C PRO A 88 0.98 6.03 22.90
N VAL A 89 2.22 5.92 23.37
CA VAL A 89 2.56 5.91 24.80
C VAL A 89 3.44 7.11 25.08
N THR A 90 3.08 7.88 26.10
CA THR A 90 3.94 8.95 26.61
C THR A 90 4.92 8.32 27.58
N VAL A 91 6.21 8.51 27.35
CA VAL A 91 7.27 8.11 28.28
C VAL A 91 7.82 9.38 28.90
N GLU A 92 7.58 9.57 30.19
CA GLU A 92 8.27 10.57 31.00
C GLU A 92 9.55 9.90 31.54
N GLY A 93 10.69 10.53 31.28
CA GLY A 93 12.00 10.07 31.74
C GLY A 93 12.27 10.42 33.20
#